data_AF-A0A8C7UJM1-F1
#
_entry.id   AF-A0A8C7UJM1-F1
#
_cell.length_a   1.000
_cell.length_b   1.000
_cell.length_c   1.000
_cell.angle_alpha   90.00
_cell.angle_beta   90.00
_cell.angle_gamma   90.00
#
_symmetry.space_group_name_H-M   'P 1'
#
loop_
_entity.id
_entity.type
_entity.pdbx_description
1 polymer ?
#
loop_
_entity_poly.entity_id
_entity_poly.type
_entity_poly.pdbx_seq_one_letter_code
_entity_poly.pdbx_strand_id
1 'polypeptide(L)'
;NLVSHGQSPSKKYIMKKLRYYARYIVVCLLLNKMDLVKVLVKELSEEIEDYTQRFNTEYQLEWNLVLQEVAAFVEADPVVVLNNENTVVVISNRLQEGGMSPLEQGMVVGQLTLADALIIGNCNNQVKFSELTIDMFRILQALEREPVNLATTTSKYGTLEPSEKPAKRENPHKYLLYKPTLSQLFTFLSASFKVIFLSGPYDFGGVLTNTNRDVVNGETVQKRNQAQKEMHCLHPGDLFPFTRKPLFVIVDSSNSTAYKNFSNLFGQPLVCLLSPTVYPQSMQGLFVTIILALYSNSK
;
A
#
# COMPACT_ATOMS: atom_id res chain seq x y z
N ASN A 1 32.38 -25.62 -41.55
CA ASN A 1 32.42 -25.02 -40.20
C ASN A 1 31.83 -23.61 -40.23
N LEU A 2 30.51 -23.51 -40.20
CA LEU A 2 29.80 -22.26 -39.94
C LEU A 2 29.98 -21.97 -38.44
N VAL A 3 30.95 -21.13 -38.12
CA VAL A 3 31.06 -20.55 -36.78
C VAL A 3 29.86 -19.61 -36.63
N SER A 4 28.85 -20.07 -35.89
CA SER A 4 27.80 -19.21 -35.38
C SER A 4 28.45 -18.18 -34.46
N HIS A 5 28.80 -17.01 -35.00
CA HIS A 5 29.03 -15.83 -34.18
C HIS A 5 27.70 -15.53 -33.50
N GLY A 6 27.54 -15.99 -32.26
CA GLY A 6 26.45 -15.60 -31.39
C GLY A 6 26.47 -14.08 -31.32
N GLN A 7 25.52 -13.44 -32.00
CA GLN A 7 25.35 -12.00 -31.97
C GLN A 7 25.21 -11.60 -30.51
N SER A 8 26.18 -10.86 -30.00
CA SER A 8 26.12 -10.31 -28.64
C SER A 8 24.78 -9.58 -28.50
N PRO A 9 23.99 -9.88 -27.46
CA PRO A 9 22.65 -9.31 -27.32
C PRO A 9 22.71 -7.79 -27.39
N SER A 10 21.87 -7.20 -28.25
CA SER A 10 21.84 -5.74 -28.44
C SER A 10 21.58 -5.00 -27.12
N LYS A 11 22.12 -3.79 -26.96
CA LYS A 11 21.86 -2.89 -25.80
C LYS A 11 20.37 -2.80 -25.47
N LYS A 12 19.50 -2.75 -26.49
CA LYS A 12 18.04 -2.71 -26.35
C LYS A 12 17.45 -3.97 -25.73
N TYR A 13 18.00 -5.15 -26.05
CA TYR A 13 17.54 -6.41 -25.48
C TYR A 13 17.87 -6.49 -23.98
N ILE A 14 19.08 -6.13 -23.58
CA ILE A 14 19.50 -6.16 -22.18
C ILE A 14 18.67 -5.16 -21.35
N MET A 15 18.44 -3.96 -21.87
CA MET A 15 17.55 -2.98 -21.22
C MET A 15 16.10 -3.46 -21.06
N LYS A 16 15.61 -4.36 -21.92
CA LYS A 16 14.31 -5.02 -21.73
C LYS A 16 14.38 -6.09 -20.64
N LYS A 17 15.48 -6.86 -20.59
CA LYS A 17 15.73 -7.88 -19.57
C LYS A 17 15.81 -7.27 -18.17
N LEU A 18 16.59 -6.21 -17.96
CA LEU A 18 16.67 -5.50 -16.67
C LEU A 18 15.30 -4.98 -16.21
N ARG A 19 14.54 -4.39 -17.15
CA ARG A 19 13.16 -3.92 -16.92
C ARG A 19 12.18 -5.05 -16.60
N TYR A 20 12.41 -6.24 -17.13
CA TYR A 20 11.63 -7.43 -16.81
C TYR A 20 11.92 -7.89 -15.38
N TYR A 21 13.20 -8.00 -15.00
CA TYR A 21 13.59 -8.34 -13.63
C TYR A 21 12.97 -7.40 -12.59
N ALA A 22 13.11 -6.08 -12.78
CA ALA A 22 12.53 -5.11 -11.85
C ALA A 22 11.01 -5.30 -11.67
N ARG A 23 10.26 -5.50 -12.76
CA ARG A 23 8.82 -5.78 -12.70
C ARG A 23 8.51 -7.12 -12.04
N TYR A 24 9.31 -8.15 -12.32
CA TYR A 24 9.09 -9.48 -11.76
C TYR A 24 9.38 -9.52 -10.25
N ILE A 25 10.38 -8.78 -9.79
CA ILE A 25 10.63 -8.55 -8.36
C ILE A 25 9.40 -7.93 -7.69
N VAL A 26 8.79 -6.88 -8.28
CA VAL A 26 7.55 -6.30 -7.75
C VAL A 26 6.44 -7.35 -7.63
N VAL A 27 6.23 -8.18 -8.67
CA VAL A 27 5.24 -9.27 -8.60
C VAL A 27 5.55 -10.25 -7.47
N CYS A 28 6.81 -10.63 -7.28
CA CYS A 28 7.22 -11.55 -6.21
C CYS A 28 7.01 -10.96 -4.82
N LEU A 29 7.27 -9.65 -4.64
CA LEU A 29 6.95 -8.92 -3.42
C LEU A 29 5.45 -9.02 -3.13
N LEU A 30 4.59 -8.64 -4.08
CA LEU A 30 3.13 -8.67 -3.92
C LEU A 30 2.59 -10.08 -3.60
N LEU A 31 3.25 -11.14 -4.08
CA LEU A 31 2.91 -12.53 -3.78
C LEU A 31 3.52 -13.06 -2.47
N ASN A 32 4.22 -12.23 -1.71
CA ASN A 32 4.98 -12.60 -0.50
C ASN A 32 6.05 -13.68 -0.74
N LYS A 33 6.63 -13.77 -1.94
CA LYS A 33 7.66 -14.76 -2.27
C LYS A 33 9.06 -14.20 -2.00
N MET A 34 9.36 -13.89 -0.74
CA MET A 34 10.59 -13.19 -0.34
C MET A 34 11.88 -13.97 -0.68
N ASP A 35 11.86 -15.29 -0.63
CA ASP A 35 13.03 -16.10 -1.02
C ASP A 35 13.34 -15.94 -2.52
N LEU A 36 12.30 -15.91 -3.35
CA LEU A 36 12.45 -15.66 -4.79
C LEU A 36 12.92 -14.22 -5.05
N VAL A 37 12.44 -13.24 -4.27
CA VAL A 37 12.92 -11.85 -4.36
C VAL A 37 14.43 -11.79 -4.12
N LYS A 38 14.95 -12.43 -3.07
CA LYS A 38 16.39 -12.46 -2.78
C LYS A 38 17.22 -13.05 -3.92
N VAL A 39 16.74 -14.13 -4.54
CA VAL A 39 17.38 -14.73 -5.71
C VAL A 39 17.37 -13.75 -6.90
N LEU A 40 16.23 -13.15 -7.22
CA LEU A 40 16.09 -12.23 -8.35
C LEU A 40 16.92 -10.95 -8.19
N VAL A 41 17.08 -10.44 -6.95
CA VAL A 41 17.94 -9.28 -6.68
C VAL A 41 19.40 -9.58 -6.99
N LYS A 42 19.86 -10.78 -6.59
CA LYS A 42 21.21 -11.24 -6.91
C LYS A 42 21.41 -11.37 -8.43
N GLU A 43 20.49 -12.03 -9.13
CA GLU A 43 20.54 -12.15 -10.59
C GLU A 43 20.51 -10.79 -11.30
N LEU A 44 19.68 -9.86 -10.82
CA LEU A 44 19.62 -8.50 -11.36
C LEU A 44 20.96 -7.76 -11.17
N SER A 45 21.62 -7.94 -10.03
CA SER A 45 22.94 -7.35 -9.76
C SER A 45 23.99 -7.85 -10.75
N GLU A 46 24.05 -9.16 -10.98
CA GLU A 46 24.98 -9.79 -11.93
C GLU A 46 24.73 -9.27 -13.36
N GLU A 47 23.47 -9.14 -13.78
CA GLU A 47 23.12 -8.61 -15.11
C GLU A 47 23.45 -7.12 -15.28
N ILE A 48 23.34 -6.31 -14.23
CA ILE A 48 23.71 -4.89 -14.26
C ILE A 48 25.23 -4.71 -14.34
N GLU A 49 25.98 -5.54 -13.62
CA GLU A 49 27.45 -5.54 -13.69
C GLU A 49 27.92 -5.90 -15.11
N ASP A 50 27.40 -6.99 -15.67
CA ASP A 50 27.67 -7.43 -17.04
C ASP A 50 27.32 -6.35 -18.07
N TYR A 51 26.18 -5.68 -17.89
CA TYR A 51 25.75 -4.59 -18.77
C TYR A 51 26.70 -3.38 -18.69
N THR A 52 27.10 -3.01 -17.48
CA THR A 52 27.98 -1.87 -17.22
C THR A 52 29.36 -2.09 -17.83
N GLN A 53 29.95 -3.28 -17.62
CA GLN A 53 31.26 -3.64 -18.16
C GLN A 53 31.27 -3.62 -19.70
N ARG A 54 30.19 -4.09 -20.34
CA ARG A 54 30.11 -4.21 -21.80
C ARG A 54 29.88 -2.88 -22.52
N PHE A 55 29.13 -1.94 -21.92
CA PHE A 55 28.63 -0.77 -22.64
C PHE A 55 29.05 0.58 -22.04
N ASN A 56 29.80 0.60 -20.91
CA ASN A 56 30.29 1.81 -20.22
C ASN A 56 29.24 2.94 -20.19
N THR A 57 28.08 2.64 -19.60
CA THR A 57 26.87 3.43 -19.80
C THR A 57 26.61 4.48 -18.73
N GLU A 58 26.17 5.65 -19.15
CA GLU A 58 25.54 6.71 -18.34
C GLU A 58 24.44 6.21 -17.38
N TYR A 59 23.75 5.10 -17.72
CA TYR A 59 22.66 4.51 -16.92
C TYR A 59 23.13 3.69 -15.71
N GLN A 60 24.45 3.50 -15.51
CA GLN A 60 24.96 2.70 -14.40
C GLN A 60 24.46 3.23 -13.04
N LEU A 61 24.46 4.56 -12.88
CA LEU A 61 23.99 5.18 -11.64
C LEU A 61 22.50 4.90 -11.40
N GLU A 62 21.66 5.01 -12.43
CA GLU A 62 20.22 4.74 -12.31
C GLU A 62 19.94 3.28 -11.92
N TRP A 63 20.62 2.32 -12.54
CA TRP A 63 20.44 0.91 -12.23
C TRP A 63 20.99 0.52 -10.85
N ASN A 64 22.09 1.15 -10.43
CA ASN A 64 22.60 1.01 -9.07
C ASN A 64 21.62 1.57 -8.03
N LEU A 65 20.97 2.71 -8.31
CA LEU A 65 19.91 3.25 -7.46
C LEU A 65 18.74 2.27 -7.37
N VAL A 66 18.33 1.66 -8.47
CA VAL A 66 17.27 0.62 -8.49
C VAL A 66 17.66 -0.57 -7.59
N LEU A 67 18.90 -1.07 -7.68
CA LEU A 67 19.38 -2.15 -6.80
C LEU A 67 19.38 -1.75 -5.32
N GLN A 68 19.85 -0.54 -5.02
CA GLN A 68 19.87 -0.01 -3.65
C GLN A 68 18.45 0.12 -3.10
N GLU A 69 17.49 0.61 -3.89
CA GLU A 69 16.08 0.68 -3.52
C GLU A 69 15.52 -0.70 -3.17
N VAL A 70 15.74 -1.72 -4.00
CA VAL A 70 15.25 -3.08 -3.70
C VAL A 70 15.93 -3.67 -2.47
N ALA A 71 17.24 -3.50 -2.34
CA ALA A 71 17.99 -4.04 -1.19
C ALA A 71 17.50 -3.41 0.12
N ALA A 72 17.38 -2.08 0.16
CA ALA A 72 16.83 -1.36 1.31
C ALA A 72 15.39 -1.80 1.60
N PHE A 73 14.58 -2.04 0.57
CA PHE A 73 13.20 -2.52 0.73
C PHE A 73 13.14 -3.91 1.39
N VAL A 74 13.96 -4.85 0.93
CA VAL A 74 14.02 -6.22 1.49
C VAL A 74 14.58 -6.21 2.91
N GLU A 75 15.54 -5.34 3.21
CA GLU A 75 16.10 -5.17 4.55
C GLU A 75 15.11 -4.54 5.52
N ALA A 76 14.28 -3.59 5.05
CA ALA A 76 13.28 -2.90 5.86
C ALA A 76 12.01 -3.74 6.12
N ASP A 77 11.75 -4.77 5.31
CA ASP A 77 10.56 -5.63 5.43
C ASP A 77 10.34 -6.25 6.82
N PRO A 78 11.30 -6.98 7.44
CA PRO A 78 11.07 -7.67 8.71
C PRO A 78 10.41 -6.75 9.74
N VAL A 79 9.12 -7.00 9.99
CA VAL A 79 8.35 -6.29 11.00
C VAL A 79 8.80 -6.82 12.35
N VAL A 80 9.62 -6.04 13.04
CA VAL A 80 9.98 -6.31 14.43
C VAL A 80 8.87 -5.76 15.31
N VAL A 81 7.85 -6.58 15.62
CA VAL A 81 6.94 -6.25 16.72
C VAL A 81 7.64 -6.66 18.01
N LEU A 82 7.95 -5.68 18.87
CA LEU A 82 8.39 -5.95 20.22
C LEU A 82 7.14 -6.30 21.05
N ASN A 83 7.09 -7.51 21.59
CA ASN A 83 6.12 -7.83 22.62
C ASN A 83 6.41 -7.02 23.90
N ASN A 84 5.50 -7.03 24.88
CA ASN A 84 5.70 -6.41 26.20
C ASN A 84 6.97 -6.92 26.92
N GLU A 85 7.54 -8.03 26.47
CA GLU A 85 8.78 -8.64 26.95
C GLU A 85 10.00 -8.36 26.04
N ASN A 86 9.91 -7.40 25.11
CA ASN A 86 10.94 -7.11 24.09
C ASN A 86 11.30 -8.31 23.17
N THR A 87 10.46 -9.34 23.10
CA THR A 87 10.65 -10.47 22.18
C THR A 87 10.14 -10.11 20.79
N VAL A 88 10.94 -10.42 19.76
CA VAL A 88 10.63 -10.16 18.36
C VAL A 88 9.59 -11.16 17.86
N VAL A 89 8.39 -10.69 17.55
CA VAL A 89 7.33 -11.53 16.96
C VAL A 89 7.18 -11.18 15.47
N VAL A 90 7.43 -12.17 14.60
CA VAL A 90 7.12 -12.08 13.18
C VAL A 90 5.67 -12.52 12.99
N ILE A 91 4.75 -11.56 12.91
CA ILE A 91 3.33 -11.83 12.68
C ILE A 91 3.10 -11.89 11.16
N SER A 92 2.60 -13.02 10.65
CA SER A 92 2.03 -13.06 9.31
C SER A 92 0.79 -12.16 9.32
N ASN A 93 0.83 -11.05 8.59
CA ASN A 93 -0.24 -10.05 8.62
C ASN A 93 -1.44 -10.43 7.74
N ARG A 94 -1.36 -11.51 6.94
CA ARG A 94 -2.44 -11.92 6.02
C ARG A 94 -3.69 -12.38 6.76
N LEU A 95 -4.85 -12.11 6.19
CA LEU A 95 -6.13 -12.52 6.76
C LEU A 95 -6.26 -14.05 6.76
N GLN A 96 -6.27 -14.66 7.94
CA GLN A 96 -6.53 -16.08 8.15
C GLN A 96 -8.02 -16.36 8.35
N GLU A 97 -8.52 -17.48 7.82
CA GLU A 97 -9.94 -17.86 7.93
C GLU A 97 -10.40 -18.19 9.37
N GLY A 98 -9.48 -18.44 10.31
CA GLY A 98 -9.78 -18.83 11.70
C GLY A 98 -9.26 -17.90 12.80
N GLY A 99 -8.65 -16.76 12.45
CA GLY A 99 -7.99 -15.86 13.42
C GLY A 99 -8.93 -14.86 14.11
N MET A 100 -10.22 -14.87 13.80
CA MET A 100 -11.19 -13.93 14.38
C MET A 100 -11.67 -14.47 15.72
N SER A 101 -11.60 -13.64 16.78
CA SER A 101 -12.20 -13.99 18.07
C SER A 101 -13.70 -14.31 17.88
N PRO A 102 -14.23 -15.36 18.51
CA PRO A 102 -15.66 -15.64 18.48
C PRO A 102 -16.42 -14.41 18.93
N LEU A 103 -17.37 -13.96 18.11
CA LEU A 103 -18.17 -12.78 18.42
C LEU A 103 -19.11 -13.08 19.59
N GLU A 104 -19.36 -12.07 20.42
CA GLU A 104 -20.32 -12.22 21.51
C GLU A 104 -21.74 -12.49 20.96
N GLN A 105 -22.48 -13.35 21.66
CA GLN A 105 -23.83 -13.75 21.27
C GLN A 105 -24.76 -12.52 21.17
N GLY A 106 -25.24 -12.25 19.95
CA GLY A 106 -26.11 -11.11 19.64
C GLY A 106 -25.54 -10.17 18.57
N MET A 107 -24.25 -10.28 18.24
CA MET A 107 -23.66 -9.54 17.12
C MET A 107 -24.02 -10.21 15.78
N VAL A 108 -24.67 -9.48 14.88
CA VAL A 108 -24.94 -9.96 13.52
C VAL A 108 -23.64 -9.98 12.73
N VAL A 109 -23.07 -11.17 12.56
CA VAL A 109 -21.85 -11.43 11.79
C VAL A 109 -22.18 -11.47 10.30
N GLY A 110 -21.29 -10.93 9.47
CA GLY A 110 -21.27 -11.26 8.04
C GLY A 110 -22.10 -10.37 7.14
N GLN A 111 -22.62 -9.24 7.61
CA GLN A 111 -23.27 -8.28 6.72
C GLN A 111 -22.27 -7.44 5.93
N LEU A 112 -20.99 -7.34 6.29
CA LEU A 112 -20.05 -6.46 5.60
C LEU A 112 -18.85 -7.24 5.03
N THR A 113 -18.55 -7.00 3.76
CA THR A 113 -17.36 -7.52 3.07
C THR A 113 -16.51 -6.35 2.59
N LEU A 114 -15.20 -6.38 2.83
CA LEU A 114 -14.28 -5.39 2.27
C LEU A 114 -14.30 -5.51 0.73
N ALA A 115 -14.73 -4.44 0.07
CA ALA A 115 -14.88 -4.38 -1.38
C ALA A 115 -13.66 -3.69 -2.03
N ASP A 116 -13.39 -2.46 -1.61
CA ASP A 116 -12.31 -1.62 -2.13
C ASP A 116 -11.45 -1.09 -0.98
N ALA A 117 -10.16 -0.95 -1.23
CA ALA A 117 -9.22 -0.30 -0.33
C ALA A 117 -8.35 0.69 -1.13
N LEU A 118 -8.32 1.94 -0.68
CA LEU A 118 -7.45 2.98 -1.21
C LEU A 118 -6.35 3.25 -0.19
N ILE A 119 -5.11 2.91 -0.53
CA ILE A 119 -3.92 3.06 0.31
C ILE A 119 -3.10 4.21 -0.27
N ILE A 120 -2.95 5.27 0.51
CA ILE A 120 -2.31 6.51 0.09
C ILE A 120 -1.06 6.71 0.94
N GLY A 121 0.11 6.68 0.32
CA GLY A 121 1.37 7.04 0.98
C GLY A 121 1.80 8.44 0.55
N ASN A 122 2.05 9.35 1.48
CA ASN A 122 2.53 10.71 1.21
C ASN A 122 3.75 11.09 2.08
N CYS A 123 4.51 10.10 2.53
CA CYS A 123 5.75 10.32 3.26
C CYS A 123 6.92 10.57 2.30
N ASN A 124 7.79 11.54 2.61
CA ASN A 124 8.97 11.86 1.80
C ASN A 124 10.14 10.91 2.06
N ASN A 125 10.33 10.50 3.31
CA ASN A 125 11.53 9.78 3.76
C ASN A 125 11.18 8.33 4.12
N GLN A 126 10.62 7.61 3.15
CA GLN A 126 10.23 6.22 3.34
C GLN A 126 10.95 5.33 2.33
N VAL A 127 11.43 4.18 2.80
CA VAL A 127 11.95 3.14 1.91
C VAL A 127 10.88 2.72 0.92
N LYS A 128 11.23 2.77 -0.36
CA LYS A 128 10.35 2.40 -1.47
C LYS A 128 11.14 1.69 -2.55
N PHE A 129 10.42 0.92 -3.34
CA PHE A 129 10.93 0.39 -4.59
C PHE A 129 9.93 0.69 -5.70
N SER A 130 10.39 1.36 -6.76
CA SER A 130 9.52 1.93 -7.79
C SER A 130 8.56 2.98 -7.20
N GLU A 131 7.32 2.60 -6.91
CA GLU A 131 6.27 3.45 -6.31
C GLU A 131 5.62 2.79 -5.09
N LEU A 132 6.07 1.59 -4.71
CA LEU A 132 5.56 0.85 -3.58
C LEU A 132 6.43 1.18 -2.36
N THR A 133 5.85 1.85 -1.37
CA THR A 133 6.54 2.08 -0.09
C THR A 133 6.38 0.88 0.84
N ILE A 134 7.26 0.78 1.85
CA ILE A 134 7.25 -0.36 2.77
C ILE A 134 5.93 -0.48 3.55
N ASP A 135 5.29 0.62 3.94
CA ASP A 135 4.01 0.54 4.65
C ASP A 135 2.88 0.18 3.70
N MET A 136 2.88 0.75 2.48
CA MET A 136 1.89 0.38 1.46
C MET A 136 1.95 -1.13 1.21
N PHE A 137 3.16 -1.69 1.14
CA PHE A 137 3.36 -3.14 1.05
C PHE A 137 2.82 -3.88 2.27
N ARG A 138 3.20 -3.49 3.50
CA ARG A 138 2.72 -4.14 4.73
C ARG A 138 1.19 -4.13 4.85
N ILE A 139 0.56 -2.99 4.55
CA ILE A 139 -0.90 -2.84 4.53
C ILE A 139 -1.49 -3.72 3.43
N LEU A 140 -0.90 -3.74 2.23
CA LEU A 140 -1.36 -4.59 1.14
C LEU A 140 -1.35 -6.05 1.54
N GLN A 141 -0.25 -6.52 2.14
CA GLN A 141 -0.11 -7.89 2.64
C GLN A 141 -1.14 -8.18 3.74
N ALA A 142 -1.48 -7.19 4.57
CA ALA A 142 -2.52 -7.34 5.59
C ALA A 142 -3.94 -7.47 5.02
N LEU A 143 -4.18 -6.92 3.83
CA LEU A 143 -5.47 -7.00 3.14
C LEU A 143 -5.57 -8.22 2.20
N GLU A 144 -4.47 -8.95 1.99
CA GLU A 144 -4.47 -10.20 1.24
C GLU A 144 -4.91 -11.37 2.11
N ARG A 145 -5.70 -12.27 1.54
CA ARG A 145 -6.00 -13.55 2.17
C ARG A 145 -4.81 -14.48 2.04
N GLU A 146 -4.63 -15.37 3.02
CA GLU A 146 -3.69 -16.48 2.83
C GLU A 146 -4.15 -17.34 1.63
N PRO A 147 -3.25 -17.65 0.69
CA PRO A 147 -3.61 -18.53 -0.41
C PRO A 147 -3.92 -19.91 0.15
N VAL A 148 -5.17 -20.35 0.01
CA VAL A 148 -5.55 -21.72 0.35
C VAL A 148 -4.75 -22.65 -0.57
N ASN A 149 -3.83 -23.43 0.01
CA ASN A 149 -3.14 -24.47 -0.75
C ASN A 149 -4.19 -25.52 -1.16
N LEU A 150 -4.67 -25.46 -2.41
CA LEU A 150 -5.60 -26.46 -2.96
C LEU A 150 -5.03 -27.90 -2.92
N ALA A 151 -3.73 -28.07 -2.64
CA ALA A 151 -3.05 -29.35 -2.64
C ALA A 151 -3.28 -30.21 -1.37
N THR A 152 -3.79 -29.66 -0.26
CA THR A 152 -3.95 -30.42 1.00
C THR A 152 -5.35 -30.96 1.26
N THR A 153 -6.32 -30.78 0.35
CA THR A 153 -7.70 -31.28 0.53
C THR A 153 -7.96 -32.69 -0.02
N THR A 154 -6.95 -33.43 -0.48
CA THR A 154 -7.13 -34.80 -1.01
C THR A 154 -6.94 -35.92 0.00
N SER A 155 -6.83 -35.65 1.30
CA SER A 155 -6.73 -36.73 2.28
C SER A 155 -7.52 -36.45 3.56
N LYS A 156 -8.79 -36.82 3.54
CA LYS A 156 -9.47 -37.64 4.57
C LYS A 156 -10.84 -38.06 4.06
N TYR A 157 -10.95 -39.35 3.72
CA TYR A 157 -12.23 -40.04 3.53
C TYR A 157 -13.03 -40.02 4.85
N GLY A 158 -14.33 -39.75 4.74
CA GLY A 158 -15.34 -40.09 5.74
C GLY A 158 -15.86 -38.92 6.58
N THR A 159 -16.90 -38.24 6.12
CA THR A 159 -18.31 -38.31 6.60
C THR A 159 -19.08 -37.21 5.85
N LEU A 160 -20.25 -37.53 5.29
CA LEU A 160 -21.06 -36.64 4.46
C LEU A 160 -21.78 -35.60 5.32
N GLU A 161 -21.17 -34.42 5.49
CA GLU A 161 -21.90 -33.18 5.72
C GLU A 161 -21.93 -32.40 4.39
N PRO A 162 -23.03 -31.71 4.02
CA PRO A 162 -23.05 -30.89 2.83
C PRO A 162 -22.08 -29.74 3.03
N SER A 163 -20.85 -29.92 2.57
CA SER A 163 -19.85 -28.85 2.48
C SER A 163 -20.47 -27.74 1.63
N GLU A 164 -20.99 -26.71 2.29
CA GLU A 164 -21.18 -25.41 1.66
C GLU A 164 -19.85 -25.11 0.97
N LYS A 165 -19.89 -24.93 -0.35
CA LYS A 165 -18.71 -24.52 -1.10
C LYS A 165 -18.13 -23.32 -0.35
N PRO A 166 -16.84 -23.30 0.02
CA PRO A 166 -16.26 -22.13 0.65
C PRO A 166 -16.59 -20.97 -0.27
N ALA A 167 -17.41 -20.04 0.23
CA ALA A 167 -17.87 -18.92 -0.56
C ALA A 167 -16.60 -18.31 -1.17
N LYS A 168 -16.50 -18.28 -2.50
CA LYS A 168 -15.39 -17.63 -3.19
C LYS A 168 -15.46 -16.15 -2.80
N ARG A 169 -14.88 -15.81 -1.66
CA ARG A 169 -14.77 -14.44 -1.23
C ARG A 169 -13.70 -13.85 -2.14
N GLU A 170 -14.11 -12.90 -2.97
CA GLU A 170 -13.20 -12.21 -3.89
C GLU A 170 -12.23 -11.36 -3.07
N ASN A 171 -10.97 -11.30 -3.51
CA ASN A 171 -10.00 -10.40 -2.89
C ASN A 171 -10.47 -8.96 -3.11
N PRO A 172 -10.35 -8.08 -2.09
CA PRO A 172 -10.73 -6.69 -2.26
C PRO A 172 -9.88 -6.03 -3.33
N HIS A 173 -10.48 -5.12 -4.09
CA HIS A 173 -9.74 -4.26 -5.01
C HIS A 173 -8.90 -3.27 -4.22
N LYS A 174 -7.65 -3.06 -4.65
CA LYS A 174 -6.68 -2.24 -3.93
C LYS A 174 -6.11 -1.18 -4.88
N TYR A 175 -6.28 0.08 -4.51
CA TYR A 175 -5.73 1.23 -5.21
C TYR A 175 -4.55 1.76 -4.39
N LEU A 176 -3.38 1.83 -5.02
CA LEU A 176 -2.14 2.27 -4.41
C LEU A 176 -1.77 3.64 -4.98
N LEU A 177 -1.71 4.66 -4.13
CA LEU A 177 -1.35 6.01 -4.54
C LEU A 177 -0.15 6.50 -3.74
N TYR A 178 0.99 6.66 -4.42
CA TYR A 178 2.16 7.30 -3.84
C TYR A 178 2.20 8.78 -4.22
N LYS A 179 2.22 9.64 -3.20
CA LYS A 179 2.19 11.10 -3.31
C LYS A 179 1.14 11.61 -4.30
N PRO A 180 -0.14 11.20 -4.17
CA PRO A 180 -1.16 11.70 -5.07
C PRO A 180 -1.40 13.19 -4.84
N THR A 181 -1.69 13.89 -5.92
CA THR A 181 -2.40 15.17 -5.85
C THR A 181 -3.83 14.97 -5.36
N LEU A 182 -4.43 16.02 -4.78
CA LEU A 182 -5.83 15.98 -4.37
C LEU A 182 -6.79 15.56 -5.51
N SER A 183 -6.52 15.99 -6.74
CA SER A 183 -7.30 15.60 -7.93
C SER A 183 -7.19 14.12 -8.26
N GLN A 184 -5.98 13.55 -8.21
CA GLN A 184 -5.78 12.11 -8.38
C GLN A 184 -6.53 11.35 -7.29
N LEU A 185 -6.40 11.76 -6.03
CA LEU A 185 -7.10 11.14 -4.91
C LEU A 185 -8.62 11.11 -5.14
N PHE A 186 -9.23 12.24 -5.52
CA PHE A 186 -10.67 12.29 -5.79
C PHE A 186 -11.10 11.45 -6.99
N THR A 187 -10.24 11.30 -7.99
CA THR A 187 -10.53 10.44 -9.15
C THR A 187 -10.71 8.99 -8.72
N PHE A 188 -9.79 8.47 -7.89
CA PHE A 188 -9.85 7.10 -7.38
C PHE A 188 -10.97 6.89 -6.34
N LEU A 189 -11.21 7.88 -5.49
CA LEU A 189 -12.36 7.90 -4.59
C LEU A 189 -13.68 7.84 -5.38
N SER A 190 -13.86 8.71 -6.36
CA SER A 190 -15.09 8.75 -7.16
C SER A 190 -15.31 7.44 -7.93
N ALA A 191 -14.24 6.84 -8.45
CA ALA A 191 -14.29 5.54 -9.11
C ALA A 191 -14.73 4.41 -8.17
N SER A 192 -14.20 4.37 -6.95
CA SER A 192 -14.53 3.33 -5.95
C SER A 192 -15.96 3.49 -5.42
N PHE A 193 -16.35 4.72 -5.08
CA PHE A 193 -17.64 4.97 -4.45
C PHE A 193 -18.79 5.14 -5.44
N LYS A 194 -18.52 5.49 -6.70
CA LYS A 194 -19.51 5.92 -7.71
C LYS A 194 -20.35 7.11 -7.22
N VAL A 195 -19.70 8.07 -6.54
CA VAL A 195 -20.33 9.27 -5.98
C VAL A 195 -19.63 10.50 -6.57
N ILE A 196 -20.40 11.56 -6.84
CA ILE A 196 -19.87 12.85 -7.29
C ILE A 196 -19.49 13.69 -6.08
N PHE A 197 -18.28 14.23 -6.10
CA PHE A 197 -17.78 15.13 -5.06
C PHE A 197 -18.54 16.47 -5.07
N LEU A 198 -18.93 16.93 -3.88
CA LEU A 198 -19.39 18.29 -3.62
C LEU A 198 -18.52 18.85 -2.50
N SER A 199 -17.92 20.01 -2.73
CA SER A 199 -17.04 20.69 -1.75
C SER A 199 -17.80 20.93 -0.44
N GLY A 200 -17.30 20.38 0.67
CA GLY A 200 -17.89 20.51 2.01
C GLY A 200 -17.36 21.73 2.80
N PRO A 201 -17.90 22.05 3.99
CA PRO A 201 -17.36 23.08 4.86
C PRO A 201 -16.00 22.69 5.48
N TYR A 202 -15.11 23.67 5.68
CA TYR A 202 -13.67 23.48 5.94
C TYR A 202 -13.21 24.14 7.25
N ASP A 203 -13.70 23.66 8.40
CA ASP A 203 -13.50 24.38 9.67
C ASP A 203 -12.25 23.94 10.47
N PHE A 204 -11.68 22.75 10.19
CA PHE A 204 -10.65 22.13 11.05
C PHE A 204 -9.36 21.68 10.33
N GLY A 205 -9.12 22.16 9.09
CA GLY A 205 -7.94 21.77 8.30
C GLY A 205 -7.98 20.34 7.77
N GLY A 206 -6.87 19.86 7.18
CA GLY A 206 -6.82 18.56 6.52
C GLY A 206 -5.42 17.94 6.50
N VAL A 207 -5.31 16.76 5.87
CA VAL A 207 -4.04 16.07 5.65
C VAL A 207 -3.47 16.47 4.30
N LEU A 208 -2.21 16.88 4.28
CA LEU A 208 -1.53 17.31 3.06
C LEU A 208 -1.50 16.18 2.02
N THR A 209 -1.81 16.56 0.78
CA THR A 209 -1.60 15.79 -0.45
C THR A 209 -0.43 16.41 -1.22
N ASN A 210 0.07 15.72 -2.23
CA ASN A 210 1.21 16.22 -2.98
C ASN A 210 0.85 17.45 -3.82
N THR A 211 1.76 18.41 -3.89
CA THR A 211 1.69 19.52 -4.83
C THR A 211 2.69 19.21 -5.94
N ASN A 212 2.31 19.27 -7.21
CA ASN A 212 3.22 19.04 -8.34
C ASN A 212 4.40 20.07 -8.44
N ARG A 213 4.67 20.84 -7.37
CA ARG A 213 5.71 21.87 -7.31
C ARG A 213 7.10 21.37 -6.92
N ASP A 214 7.23 20.12 -6.46
CA ASP A 214 8.54 19.57 -6.05
C ASP A 214 9.55 19.36 -7.20
N VAL A 215 9.18 19.67 -8.46
CA VAL A 215 10.07 19.52 -9.64
C VAL A 215 10.61 20.85 -10.15
N VAL A 216 10.12 22.02 -9.67
CA VAL A 216 10.60 23.31 -10.18
C VAL A 216 10.85 24.27 -9.03
N ASN A 217 12.15 24.42 -8.72
CA ASN A 217 12.78 25.46 -7.92
C ASN A 217 12.56 25.39 -6.40
N GLY A 218 13.57 24.86 -5.72
CA GLY A 218 13.82 25.14 -4.32
C GLY A 218 14.19 26.60 -4.14
N GLU A 219 13.20 27.45 -3.92
CA GLU A 219 13.32 28.75 -3.27
C GLU A 219 11.93 29.37 -3.16
N THR A 220 11.34 29.34 -1.95
CA THR A 220 10.69 30.47 -1.27
C THR A 220 9.81 29.96 -0.13
N VAL A 221 10.40 29.93 1.06
CA VAL A 221 9.64 30.02 2.30
C VAL A 221 8.99 31.40 2.32
N GLN A 222 7.75 31.51 1.87
CA GLN A 222 6.93 32.69 2.11
C GLN A 222 5.84 32.33 3.11
N LYS A 223 5.90 33.00 4.27
CA LYS A 223 4.82 33.11 5.26
C LYS A 223 3.50 33.35 4.52
N ARG A 224 2.64 32.33 4.43
CA ARG A 224 1.29 32.49 3.86
C ARG A 224 0.27 32.54 4.99
N ASN A 225 -0.58 33.56 4.88
CA ASN A 225 -1.66 33.88 5.80
C ASN A 225 -2.59 32.68 6.06
N GLN A 226 -2.94 32.48 7.34
CA GLN A 226 -3.83 31.44 7.89
C GLN A 226 -5.27 31.38 7.31
N ALA A 227 -5.61 32.18 6.29
CA ALA A 227 -6.94 32.26 5.72
C ALA A 227 -7.04 31.76 4.26
N GLN A 228 -5.92 31.45 3.59
CA GLN A 228 -5.97 30.75 2.31
C GLN A 228 -6.06 29.25 2.58
N LYS A 229 -7.31 28.77 2.67
CA LYS A 229 -7.76 27.38 2.42
C LYS A 229 -6.66 26.58 1.71
N GLU A 230 -6.00 25.67 2.43
CA GLU A 230 -4.90 24.90 1.87
C GLU A 230 -5.44 23.99 0.76
N MET A 231 -5.30 24.44 -0.49
CA MET A 231 -5.88 23.84 -1.70
C MET A 231 -5.40 22.39 -1.97
N HIS A 232 -4.45 21.92 -1.18
CA HIS A 232 -3.78 20.64 -1.34
C HIS A 232 -3.92 19.75 -0.10
N CYS A 233 -4.96 19.96 0.71
CA CYS A 233 -5.26 19.13 1.87
C CYS A 233 -6.55 18.34 1.67
N LEU A 234 -6.57 17.07 2.07
CA LEU A 234 -7.78 16.28 2.24
C LEU A 234 -8.39 16.60 3.60
N HIS A 235 -9.54 17.24 3.62
CA HIS A 235 -10.28 17.58 4.83
C HIS A 235 -11.28 16.48 5.18
N PRO A 236 -11.66 16.33 6.46
CA PRO A 236 -12.73 15.40 6.84
C PRO A 236 -14.03 15.66 6.07
N GLY A 237 -14.36 16.94 5.84
CA GLY A 237 -15.54 17.34 5.09
C GLY A 237 -15.53 16.89 3.63
N ASP A 238 -14.36 16.69 3.04
CA ASP A 238 -14.23 16.16 1.68
C ASP A 238 -14.64 14.68 1.61
N LEU A 239 -14.65 13.98 2.74
CA LEU A 239 -15.05 12.58 2.83
C LEU A 239 -16.56 12.38 3.06
N PHE A 240 -17.31 13.43 3.40
CA PHE A 240 -18.75 13.31 3.67
C PHE A 240 -19.57 12.70 2.53
N PRO A 241 -19.34 13.02 1.24
CA PRO A 241 -20.12 12.39 0.18
C PRO A 241 -20.01 10.86 0.17
N PHE A 242 -18.88 10.35 0.66
CA PHE A 242 -18.50 8.96 0.68
C PHE A 242 -19.00 8.21 1.93
N THR A 243 -19.42 8.90 3.00
CA THR A 243 -20.04 8.29 4.19
C THR A 243 -21.48 7.81 3.95
N ARG A 244 -21.98 7.91 2.71
CA ARG A 244 -23.21 7.23 2.23
C ARG A 244 -23.06 5.72 2.10
N LYS A 245 -21.85 5.19 2.29
CA LYS A 245 -21.54 3.77 2.37
C LYS A 245 -20.77 3.49 3.66
N PRO A 246 -20.78 2.24 4.17
CA PRO A 246 -19.90 1.83 5.24
C PRO A 246 -18.44 2.19 4.93
N LEU A 247 -17.81 2.98 5.79
CA LEU A 247 -16.47 3.52 5.58
C LEU A 247 -15.59 3.29 6.80
N PHE A 248 -14.38 2.78 6.55
CA PHE A 248 -13.33 2.67 7.54
C PHE A 248 -12.13 3.49 7.09
N VAL A 249 -11.69 4.42 7.94
CA VAL A 249 -10.60 5.35 7.66
C VAL A 249 -9.51 5.14 8.69
N ILE A 250 -8.26 4.98 8.23
CA ILE A 250 -7.07 5.13 9.07
C ILE A 250 -6.36 6.40 8.61
N VAL A 251 -6.16 7.34 9.53
CA VAL A 251 -5.38 8.55 9.28
C VAL A 251 -4.12 8.49 10.14
N ASP A 252 -3.02 8.08 9.51
CA ASP A 252 -1.70 8.26 10.08
C ASP A 252 -1.08 9.55 9.55
N SER A 253 -1.05 10.59 10.39
CA SER A 253 -0.53 11.91 10.04
C SER A 253 -0.25 12.73 11.30
N SER A 254 0.71 13.64 11.24
CA SER A 254 0.93 14.66 12.29
C SER A 254 -0.29 15.54 12.55
N ASN A 255 -1.23 15.63 11.59
CA ASN A 255 -2.49 16.35 11.72
C ASN A 255 -3.71 15.41 11.79
N SER A 256 -3.53 14.16 12.25
CA SER A 256 -4.63 13.17 12.38
C SER A 256 -5.80 13.70 13.21
N THR A 257 -5.54 14.57 14.19
CA THR A 257 -6.56 15.18 15.06
C THR A 257 -7.61 16.01 14.33
N ALA A 258 -7.33 16.48 13.11
CA ALA A 258 -8.34 17.15 12.27
C ALA A 258 -9.56 16.23 12.01
N TYR A 259 -9.37 14.91 12.03
CA TYR A 259 -10.42 13.91 11.80
C TYR A 259 -11.11 13.43 13.09
N LYS A 260 -10.75 13.97 14.27
CA LYS A 260 -11.31 13.54 15.57
C LYS A 260 -12.83 13.65 15.66
N ASN A 261 -13.39 14.68 15.03
CA ASN A 261 -14.83 14.93 15.00
C ASN A 261 -15.46 14.54 13.65
N PHE A 262 -14.85 13.61 12.91
CA PHE A 262 -15.37 13.17 11.62
C PHE A 262 -16.70 12.42 11.81
N SER A 263 -17.79 13.12 11.54
CA SER A 263 -19.14 12.66 11.86
C SER A 263 -19.76 11.84 10.75
N ASN A 264 -20.62 10.90 11.15
CA ASN A 264 -21.47 10.15 10.25
C ASN A 264 -22.74 10.95 9.95
N LEU A 265 -22.89 11.40 8.70
CA LEU A 265 -24.05 12.20 8.27
C LEU A 265 -25.19 11.38 7.65
N PHE A 266 -24.93 10.13 7.25
CA PHE A 266 -25.88 9.33 6.45
C PHE A 266 -26.31 8.02 7.12
N GLY A 267 -26.01 7.86 8.42
CA GLY A 267 -26.44 6.71 9.20
C GLY A 267 -25.76 5.38 8.82
N GLN A 268 -24.70 5.43 8.00
CA GLN A 268 -23.92 4.23 7.64
C GLN A 268 -22.76 4.02 8.62
N PRO A 269 -22.32 2.78 8.87
CA PRO A 269 -21.16 2.53 9.72
C PRO A 269 -19.94 3.35 9.29
N LEU A 270 -19.39 4.14 10.22
CA LEU A 270 -18.17 4.92 10.02
C LEU A 270 -17.22 4.67 11.18
N VAL A 271 -16.01 4.23 10.87
CA VAL A 271 -14.92 4.09 11.84
C VAL A 271 -13.74 4.90 11.35
N CYS A 272 -13.16 5.71 12.24
CA CYS A 272 -11.97 6.49 11.94
C CYS A 272 -10.92 6.24 13.03
N LEU A 273 -9.80 5.62 12.65
CA LEU A 273 -8.65 5.41 13.52
C LEU A 273 -7.61 6.49 13.23
N LEU A 274 -7.14 7.14 14.30
CA LEU A 274 -6.20 8.26 14.22
C LEU A 274 -4.90 7.86 14.89
N SER A 275 -3.79 8.15 14.22
CA SER A 275 -2.49 7.94 14.82
C SER A 275 -2.18 8.97 15.91
N PRO A 276 -1.29 8.65 16.87
CA PRO A 276 -0.90 9.62 17.88
C PRO A 276 -0.16 10.81 17.24
N THR A 277 -0.35 12.00 17.79
CA THR A 277 0.34 13.21 17.31
C THR A 277 1.77 13.33 17.83
N VAL A 278 2.14 12.51 18.81
CA VAL A 278 3.48 12.46 19.41
C VAL A 278 3.94 11.02 19.43
N TYR A 279 5.05 10.76 18.76
CA TYR A 279 5.73 9.47 18.76
C TYR A 279 6.98 9.52 19.66
N PRO A 280 7.39 8.37 20.25
CA PRO A 280 8.69 8.22 20.87
C PRO A 280 9.80 8.63 19.92
N GLN A 281 10.91 9.19 20.42
CA GLN A 281 12.02 9.71 19.60
C GLN A 281 12.58 8.68 18.59
N SER A 282 12.54 7.38 18.94
CA SER A 282 12.92 6.28 18.05
C SER A 282 11.99 6.05 16.85
N MET A 283 10.79 6.64 16.86
CA MET A 283 9.75 6.51 15.83
C MET A 283 9.33 7.88 15.24
N GLN A 284 10.08 8.96 15.52
CA GLN A 284 9.77 10.29 15.00
C GLN A 284 10.18 10.42 13.52
N GLY A 285 9.33 11.03 12.69
CA GLY A 285 9.65 11.41 11.30
C GLY A 285 8.99 10.57 10.21
N LEU A 286 8.15 9.61 10.58
CA LEU A 286 7.38 8.75 9.69
C LEU A 286 5.94 8.84 10.25
N PHE A 287 4.87 9.19 9.55
CA PHE A 287 4.32 8.65 8.32
C PHE A 287 3.22 9.63 7.87
N VAL A 288 2.89 9.66 6.58
CA VAL A 288 1.58 10.14 6.14
C VAL A 288 0.99 9.03 5.32
N THR A 289 0.21 8.17 5.97
CA THR A 289 -0.50 7.09 5.28
C THR A 289 -1.99 7.22 5.61
N ILE A 290 -2.79 7.47 4.58
CA ILE A 290 -4.24 7.43 4.69
C ILE A 290 -4.72 6.13 4.06
N ILE A 291 -5.49 5.36 4.81
CA ILE A 291 -6.16 4.17 4.30
C ILE A 291 -7.65 4.45 4.34
N LEU A 292 -8.31 4.28 3.19
CA LEU A 292 -9.75 4.33 3.06
C LEU A 292 -10.22 2.95 2.61
N ALA A 293 -10.82 2.20 3.53
CA ALA A 293 -11.34 0.86 3.29
C ALA A 293 -12.87 0.88 3.26
N LEU A 294 -13.43 0.30 2.20
CA LEU A 294 -14.85 0.36 1.89
C LEU A 294 -15.50 -0.99 2.07
N TYR A 295 -16.59 -1.04 2.83
CA TYR A 295 -17.33 -2.26 3.02
C TYR A 295 -18.62 -2.23 2.20
N SER A 296 -18.91 -3.32 1.51
CA SER A 296 -20.19 -3.60 0.88
C SER A 296 -21.03 -4.50 1.77
N ASN A 297 -22.35 -4.38 1.69
CA ASN A 297 -23.22 -5.35 2.32
C ASN A 297 -23.08 -6.72 1.62
N SER A 298 -22.92 -7.79 2.38
CA SER A 298 -23.06 -9.15 1.85
C SER A 298 -24.48 -9.28 1.30
N LYS A 299 -24.59 -9.77 0.06
CA LYS A 299 -25.86 -10.12 -0.55
C LYS A 299 -26.53 -11.26 0.20
#